data_AF-A0A8S4QEH0-F1
#
_entry.id   AF-A0A8S4QEH0-F1
#
_cell.length_a   1.000
_cell.length_b   1.000
_cell.length_c   1.000
_cell.angle_alpha   90.00
_cell.angle_beta   90.00
_cell.angle_gamma   90.00
#
_symmetry.space_group_name_H-M   'P 1'
#
loop_
_entity.id
_entity.type
_entity.pdbx_description
1 polymer ?
#
loop_
_entity_poly.entity_id
_entity_poly.type
_entity_poly.pdbx_seq_one_letter_code
_entity_poly.pdbx_strand_id
1 'polypeptide(L)'
;CQLIDFHKPTAGDGSHPALFDWVLRYFQNDPNAFKPPLYLQHQGHSRTIIGYERHKDGKATLLVLDPSHSPAQVRQVVCGSASSSATALRLLRRGASALRAKQYQLLCVNGVMASDTEYQVITQPNWLLASYFEDANNKFFL
;
A
#
# COMPACT_ATOMS: atom_id res chain seq x y z
N CYS A 1 0.96 5.70 -12.10
CA CYS A 1 0.92 5.05 -10.77
C CYS A 1 2.33 4.68 -10.35
N GLN A 2 2.54 4.28 -9.10
CA GLN A 2 3.85 3.84 -8.61
C GLN A 2 3.70 2.54 -7.83
N LEU A 3 4.61 1.59 -8.08
CA LEU A 3 4.75 0.34 -7.33
C LEU A 3 5.87 0.50 -6.30
N ILE A 4 5.61 0.11 -5.06
CA ILE A 4 6.57 0.16 -3.95
C ILE A 4 6.72 -1.25 -3.42
N ASP A 5 7.94 -1.77 -3.42
CA ASP A 5 8.23 -3.14 -3.01
C ASP A 5 8.88 -3.21 -1.63
N PHE A 6 8.15 -3.79 -0.68
CA PHE A 6 8.66 -4.21 0.63
C PHE A 6 9.04 -5.69 0.56
N HIS A 7 10.16 -5.96 -0.10
CA HIS A 7 10.65 -7.31 -0.43
C HIS A 7 10.94 -8.21 0.79
N LYS A 8 11.08 -7.63 1.99
CA LYS A 8 11.28 -8.36 3.25
C LYS A 8 10.77 -7.57 4.46
N PRO A 9 10.51 -8.22 5.61
CA PRO A 9 10.24 -7.52 6.86
C PRO A 9 11.39 -6.58 7.23
N THR A 10 11.05 -5.46 7.87
CA THR A 10 12.02 -4.43 8.26
C THR A 10 12.27 -4.37 9.77
N ALA A 11 11.67 -5.28 10.54
CA ALA A 11 11.97 -5.52 11.96
C ALA A 11 12.29 -6.98 12.24
N GLY A 12 13.04 -7.22 13.32
CA GLY A 12 13.48 -8.57 13.73
C GLY A 12 12.35 -9.51 14.17
N ASP A 13 11.17 -8.97 14.50
CA ASP A 13 9.97 -9.76 14.84
C ASP A 13 9.17 -10.19 13.59
N GLY A 14 9.69 -9.92 12.39
CA GLY A 14 8.99 -10.17 11.12
C GLY A 14 7.90 -9.15 10.79
N SER A 15 7.84 -7.99 11.46
CA SER A 15 6.93 -6.89 11.08
C SER A 15 7.53 -6.03 9.96
N HIS A 16 6.67 -5.21 9.37
CA HIS A 16 7.00 -4.29 8.29
C HIS A 16 6.85 -2.82 8.72
N PRO A 17 7.59 -2.31 9.72
CA PRO A 17 7.46 -0.91 10.14
C PRO A 17 7.68 0.08 8.98
N ALA A 18 8.60 -0.20 8.06
CA ALA A 18 8.81 0.66 6.89
C ALA A 18 7.57 0.79 5.99
N LEU A 19 6.76 -0.27 5.88
CA LEU A 19 5.47 -0.23 5.17
C LEU A 19 4.50 0.70 5.88
N PHE A 20 4.36 0.56 7.20
CA PHE A 20 3.48 1.42 7.98
C PHE A 20 3.90 2.88 7.92
N ASP A 21 5.21 3.17 7.98
CA ASP A 21 5.74 4.53 7.87
C ASP A 21 5.52 5.11 6.47
N TRP A 22 5.65 4.30 5.42
CA TRP A 22 5.37 4.75 4.06
C TRP A 22 3.88 5.10 3.90
N VAL A 23 2.98 4.23 4.37
CA VAL A 23 1.53 4.45 4.31
C VAL A 23 1.12 5.69 5.12
N LEU A 24 1.73 5.88 6.29
CA LEU A 24 1.53 7.10 7.08
C LEU A 24 1.87 8.35 6.25
N ARG A 25 3.08 8.40 5.67
CA ARG A 25 3.52 9.57 4.89
C ARG A 25 2.60 9.81 3.71
N TYR A 26 2.11 8.75 3.05
CA TYR A 26 1.15 8.86 1.96
C TYR A 26 -0.14 9.60 2.36
N PHE A 27 -0.77 9.19 3.46
CA PHE A 27 -2.01 9.80 3.94
C PHE A 27 -1.82 11.14 4.66
N GLN A 28 -0.62 11.42 5.18
CA GLN A 28 -0.30 12.72 5.81
C GLN A 28 0.15 13.78 4.81
N ASN A 29 0.72 13.38 3.67
CA ASN A 29 1.21 14.31 2.67
C ASN A 29 0.02 15.06 2.05
N ASP A 30 -0.15 16.34 2.34
CA ASP A 30 -1.33 17.14 1.94
C ASP A 30 -2.66 16.56 2.46
N PRO A 31 -2.98 16.79 3.75
CA PRO A 31 -4.14 16.20 4.41
C PRO A 31 -5.48 16.76 3.91
N ASN A 32 -5.46 17.87 3.17
CA ASN A 32 -6.66 18.48 2.60
C ASN A 32 -6.97 17.96 1.20
N ALA A 33 -6.00 17.30 0.54
CA ALA A 33 -6.20 16.68 -0.75
C ALA A 33 -6.83 15.29 -0.63
N PHE A 34 -7.62 14.94 -1.65
CA PHE A 34 -8.09 13.57 -1.81
C PHE A 34 -6.91 12.61 -2.01
N LYS A 35 -6.89 11.53 -1.22
CA LYS A 35 -5.94 10.42 -1.36
C LYS A 35 -6.64 9.16 -1.80
N PRO A 36 -6.34 8.65 -3.02
CA PRO A 36 -6.80 7.34 -3.44
C PRO A 36 -6.43 6.23 -2.44
N PRO A 37 -7.26 5.18 -2.30
CA PRO A 37 -6.86 3.98 -1.58
C PRO A 37 -5.61 3.32 -2.21
N LEU A 38 -4.84 2.62 -1.38
CA LEU A 38 -3.65 1.89 -1.81
C LEU A 38 -3.98 0.42 -2.04
N TYR A 39 -3.58 -0.15 -3.17
CA TYR A 39 -3.66 -1.59 -3.38
C TYR A 39 -2.47 -2.26 -2.68
N LEU A 40 -2.75 -3.27 -1.86
CA LEU A 40 -1.79 -4.02 -1.05
C LEU A 40 -1.76 -5.47 -1.52
N GLN A 41 -0.65 -5.87 -2.12
CA GLN A 41 -0.39 -7.24 -2.57
C GLN A 41 0.55 -7.96 -1.61
N HIS A 42 0.30 -9.24 -1.37
CA HIS A 42 1.32 -10.21 -0.96
C HIS A 42 1.11 -11.52 -1.70
N GLN A 43 1.98 -12.52 -1.50
CA GLN A 43 1.78 -13.82 -2.11
C GLN A 43 0.42 -14.40 -1.71
N GLY A 44 -0.37 -14.79 -2.72
CA GLY A 44 -1.66 -15.48 -2.55
C GLY A 44 -2.88 -14.61 -2.26
N HIS A 45 -2.74 -13.30 -1.97
CA HIS A 45 -3.91 -12.45 -1.69
C HIS A 45 -3.65 -10.96 -1.90
N SER A 46 -4.73 -10.21 -2.13
CA SER A 46 -4.69 -8.75 -2.29
C SER A 46 -5.78 -8.08 -1.47
N ARG A 47 -5.50 -6.85 -1.03
CA ARG A 47 -6.34 -6.05 -0.15
C ARG A 47 -6.21 -4.57 -0.50
N THR A 48 -7.09 -3.73 0.05
CA THR A 48 -7.06 -2.28 -0.21
C THR A 48 -6.93 -1.51 1.10
N ILE A 49 -5.88 -0.70 1.26
CA ILE A 49 -5.70 0.18 2.40
C ILE A 49 -6.44 1.50 2.14
N ILE A 50 -7.35 1.87 3.03
CA ILE A 50 -8.19 3.07 2.94
C ILE A 50 -7.85 4.12 3.99
N GLY A 51 -6.92 3.84 4.90
CA GLY A 51 -6.53 4.81 5.93
C GLY A 51 -5.55 4.28 6.96
N TYR A 52 -5.24 5.14 7.92
CA TYR A 52 -4.23 4.92 8.97
C TYR A 52 -4.72 5.48 10.30
N GLU A 53 -4.58 4.71 11.37
CA GLU A 53 -4.81 5.15 12.75
C GLU A 53 -3.49 5.15 13.53
N ARG A 54 -3.15 6.31 14.12
CA ARG A 54 -2.08 6.43 15.12
C ARG A 54 -2.69 6.43 16.51
N HIS A 55 -2.31 5.46 17.32
CA HIS A 55 -2.77 5.33 18.70
C HIS A 55 -1.89 6.17 19.63
N LYS A 56 -2.44 6.58 20.79
CA LYS A 56 -1.70 7.38 21.79
C LYS A 56 -0.49 6.65 22.37
N ASP A 57 -0.52 5.31 22.37
CA ASP A 57 0.58 4.44 22.80
C ASP A 57 1.67 4.26 21.72
N GLY A 58 1.58 5.02 20.61
CA GLY A 58 2.51 4.95 19.49
C GLY A 58 2.24 3.81 18.51
N LYS A 59 1.29 2.90 18.80
CA LYS A 59 0.96 1.83 17.87
C LYS A 59 0.28 2.35 16.62
N ALA A 60 0.52 1.64 15.53
CA ALA A 60 -0.04 1.92 14.22
C ALA A 60 -1.05 0.85 13.82
N THR A 61 -2.16 1.26 13.22
CA THR A 61 -3.16 0.36 12.65
C THR A 61 -3.57 0.85 11.27
N LEU A 62 -3.51 -0.03 10.28
CA LEU A 62 -4.04 0.27 8.95
C LEU A 62 -5.52 -0.06 8.90
N LEU A 63 -6.29 0.72 8.14
CA LEU A 63 -7.68 0.41 7.79
C LEU A 63 -7.68 -0.27 6.42
N VAL A 64 -8.07 -1.55 6.39
CA VAL A 64 -7.90 -2.41 5.22
C VAL A 64 -9.22 -3.09 4.86
N LEU A 65 -9.64 -2.91 3.61
CA LEU A 65 -10.71 -3.68 3.00
C LEU A 65 -10.15 -4.98 2.42
N ASP A 66 -10.87 -6.07 2.65
CA ASP A 66 -10.50 -7.40 2.20
C ASP A 66 -11.63 -7.96 1.31
N PRO A 67 -11.36 -8.30 0.04
CA PRO A 67 -12.36 -8.87 -0.86
C PRO A 67 -12.87 -10.24 -0.42
N SER A 68 -12.17 -10.91 0.52
CA SER A 68 -12.64 -12.18 1.11
C SER A 68 -13.73 -12.01 2.17
N HIS A 69 -14.06 -10.78 2.58
CA HIS A 69 -15.19 -10.56 3.49
C HIS A 69 -16.53 -10.76 2.76
N SER A 70 -17.42 -11.54 3.37
CA SER A 70 -18.79 -11.71 2.89
C SER A 70 -19.57 -10.39 2.91
N PRO A 71 -20.62 -10.24 2.07
CA PRO A 71 -21.49 -9.07 2.11
C PRO A 71 -22.09 -8.78 3.49
N ALA A 72 -22.35 -9.81 4.30
CA ALA A 72 -22.86 -9.65 5.67
C ALA A 72 -21.82 -8.98 6.59
N GLN A 73 -20.56 -9.42 6.50
CA GLN A 73 -19.44 -8.81 7.22
C GLN A 73 -19.24 -7.36 6.79
N VAL A 74 -19.29 -7.07 5.49
CA VAL A 74 -19.19 -5.69 4.98
C VAL A 74 -20.33 -4.82 5.49
N ARG A 75 -21.58 -5.31 5.46
CA ARG A 75 -22.73 -4.57 6.02
C ARG A 75 -22.59 -4.29 7.50
N GLN A 76 -22.03 -5.20 8.28
CA GLN A 76 -21.78 -4.96 9.70
C GLN A 76 -20.79 -3.80 9.92
N VAL A 77 -19.78 -3.68 9.04
CA VAL A 77 -18.80 -2.58 9.06
C VAL A 77 -19.40 -1.25 8.64
N VAL A 78 -20.23 -1.23 7.60
CA VAL A 78 -20.73 0.01 6.98
C VAL A 78 -22.02 0.51 7.63
N CYS A 79 -22.91 -0.39 8.05
CA CYS A 79 -24.27 -0.09 8.51
C CYS A 79 -24.50 -0.43 10.00
N GLY A 80 -23.49 -0.93 10.71
CA GLY A 80 -23.62 -1.31 12.12
C GLY A 80 -23.80 -0.12 13.06
N SER A 81 -24.61 -0.28 14.10
CA SER A 81 -24.74 0.72 15.18
C SER A 81 -23.44 0.87 15.98
N ALA A 82 -23.24 2.03 16.62
CA ALA A 82 -22.05 2.33 17.44
C ALA A 82 -21.78 1.26 18.53
N SER A 83 -22.81 0.55 18.99
CA SER A 83 -22.73 -0.55 19.97
C SER A 83 -22.17 -1.88 19.42
N SER A 84 -22.26 -2.13 18.11
CA SER A 84 -21.70 -3.32 17.42
C SER A 84 -20.37 -3.04 16.71
N SER A 85 -19.82 -1.84 16.92
CA SER A 85 -18.66 -1.27 16.22
C SER A 85 -17.35 -2.02 16.46
N ALA A 86 -17.09 -2.56 17.66
CA ALA A 86 -15.79 -3.15 17.97
C ALA A 86 -15.47 -4.40 17.11
N THR A 87 -16.46 -5.28 16.91
CA THR A 87 -16.32 -6.48 16.06
C THR A 87 -16.26 -6.12 14.59
N ALA A 88 -17.01 -5.10 14.17
CA ALA A 88 -16.98 -4.62 12.81
C ALA A 88 -15.61 -3.98 12.48
N LEU A 89 -15.10 -3.13 13.36
CA LEU A 89 -13.79 -2.48 13.20
C LEU A 89 -12.64 -3.49 13.23
N ARG A 90 -12.77 -4.64 13.89
CA ARG A 90 -11.80 -5.75 13.80
C ARG A 90 -11.64 -6.28 12.38
N LEU A 91 -12.68 -6.23 11.55
CA LEU A 91 -12.59 -6.65 10.15
C LEU A 91 -11.76 -5.66 9.32
N LEU A 92 -11.73 -4.38 9.68
CA LEU A 92 -10.95 -3.36 8.97
C LEU A 92 -9.53 -3.19 9.52
N ARG A 93 -9.37 -3.22 10.83
CA ARG A 93 -8.13 -2.85 11.51
C ARG A 93 -7.07 -3.94 11.33
N ARG A 94 -5.91 -3.56 10.80
CA ARG A 94 -4.73 -4.42 10.64
C ARG A 94 -3.53 -3.75 11.30
N GLY A 95 -3.19 -4.19 12.50
CA GLY A 95 -1.95 -3.81 13.18
C GLY A 95 -0.75 -4.61 12.67
N ALA A 96 0.44 -4.34 13.20
CA ALA A 96 1.68 -5.00 12.80
C ALA A 96 1.63 -6.54 12.88
N SER A 97 0.88 -7.09 13.85
CA SER A 97 0.68 -8.53 13.99
C SER A 97 -0.13 -9.18 12.86
N ALA A 98 -0.94 -8.41 12.13
CA ALA A 98 -1.81 -8.90 11.06
C ALA A 98 -1.16 -8.84 9.66
N LEU A 99 0.04 -8.25 9.54
CA LEU A 99 0.77 -8.10 8.29
C LEU A 99 2.17 -8.72 8.41
N ARG A 100 2.23 -10.05 8.29
CA ARG A 100 3.42 -10.89 8.51
C ARG A 100 3.90 -11.67 7.28
N ALA A 101 3.36 -11.39 6.09
CA ALA A 101 3.86 -12.03 4.88
C ALA A 101 5.33 -11.68 4.64
N LYS A 102 6.06 -12.54 3.93
CA LYS A 102 7.48 -12.32 3.64
C LYS A 102 7.72 -11.05 2.84
N GLN A 103 6.80 -10.71 1.94
CA GLN A 103 6.90 -9.56 1.05
C GLN A 103 5.53 -8.92 0.90
N TYR A 104 5.53 -7.60 0.75
CA TYR A 104 4.36 -6.82 0.37
C TYR A 104 4.71 -5.86 -0.77
N GLN A 105 3.78 -5.63 -1.68
CA GLN A 105 3.87 -4.59 -2.69
C GLN A 105 2.68 -3.64 -2.55
N LEU A 106 2.94 -2.34 -2.64
CA LEU A 106 1.91 -1.31 -2.70
C LEU A 106 1.84 -0.77 -4.12
N LEU A 107 0.63 -0.63 -4.66
CA LEU A 107 0.38 0.17 -5.85
C LEU A 107 -0.42 1.41 -5.45
N CYS A 108 0.12 2.58 -5.75
CA CYS A 108 -0.51 3.87 -5.48
C CYS A 108 -0.75 4.67 -6.77
N VAL A 109 -1.89 5.35 -6.81
CA VAL A 109 -2.25 6.28 -7.89
C VAL A 109 -1.69 7.66 -7.52
N ASN A 110 -0.80 8.19 -8.36
CA ASN A 110 -0.07 9.44 -8.09
C ASN A 110 -0.54 10.61 -8.97
N GLY A 111 -1.56 10.41 -9.81
CA GLY A 111 -2.05 11.41 -10.75
C GLY A 111 -2.67 10.79 -11.99
N VAL A 112 -3.01 11.66 -12.94
CA VAL A 112 -3.51 11.33 -14.27
C VAL A 112 -2.40 11.63 -15.27
N MET A 113 -2.21 10.75 -16.26
CA MET A 113 -1.34 11.06 -17.40
C MET A 113 -2.14 11.88 -18.40
N ALA A 114 -1.68 13.09 -18.72
CA ALA A 114 -2.42 14.04 -19.55
C ALA A 114 -2.09 13.94 -21.04
N SER A 115 -1.01 13.25 -21.39
CA SER A 115 -0.54 13.13 -22.78
C SER A 115 0.10 11.78 -23.09
N ASP A 116 0.12 11.43 -24.37
CA ASP A 116 0.83 10.24 -24.87
C ASP A 116 2.35 10.35 -24.63
N THR A 117 2.91 11.56 -24.63
CA THR A 117 4.33 11.78 -24.32
C THR A 117 4.65 11.39 -22.88
N GLU A 118 3.82 11.82 -21.93
CA GLU A 118 3.97 11.45 -20.51
C GLU A 118 3.81 9.93 -20.31
N TYR A 119 2.84 9.33 -21.00
CA TYR A 119 2.66 7.88 -21.02
C TYR A 119 3.93 7.16 -21.52
N GLN A 120 4.49 7.59 -22.65
CA GLN A 120 5.70 6.99 -23.20
C GLN A 120 6.91 7.14 -22.29
N VAL A 121 7.12 8.30 -21.67
CA VAL A 121 8.24 8.52 -20.74
C VAL A 121 8.14 7.57 -19.53
N ILE A 122 6.93 7.37 -18.99
CA ILE A 122 6.71 6.54 -17.80
C ILE A 122 6.71 5.04 -18.12
N THR A 123 6.29 4.66 -19.33
CA THR A 123 6.22 3.25 -19.76
C THR A 123 7.47 2.76 -20.46
N GLN A 124 8.36 3.66 -20.90
CA GLN A 124 9.66 3.27 -21.39
C GLN A 124 10.45 2.60 -20.26
N PRO A 125 10.84 1.33 -20.44
CA PRO A 125 11.73 0.70 -19.49
C PRO A 125 13.04 1.50 -19.42
N ASN A 126 13.55 1.76 -18.21
CA ASN A 126 14.81 2.48 -18.01
C ASN A 126 16.00 1.92 -18.82
N TRP A 127 15.93 0.67 -19.31
CA TRP A 127 16.96 0.08 -20.17
C TRP A 127 16.94 0.56 -21.63
N LEU A 128 15.82 1.09 -22.15
CA LEU A 128 15.80 1.69 -23.50
C LEU A 128 16.44 3.08 -23.52
N LEU A 129 16.27 3.90 -22.47
CA LEU A 129 17.00 5.16 -22.32
C LEU A 129 18.48 4.96 -22.00
N ALA A 130 18.83 3.91 -21.23
CA ALA A 130 20.24 3.54 -21.00
C ALA A 130 20.96 3.16 -22.30
N SER A 131 20.27 2.53 -23.26
CA SER A 131 20.86 2.20 -24.58
C SER A 131 21.22 3.43 -25.44
N TYR A 132 20.69 4.61 -25.10
CA TYR A 132 21.06 5.89 -25.72
C TYR A 132 22.22 6.60 -25.00
N PHE A 133 22.61 6.15 -23.80
CA PHE A 133 23.62 6.80 -22.95
C PHE A 133 24.79 5.91 -22.50
N GLU A 134 24.77 4.60 -22.73
CA GLU A 134 25.86 3.68 -22.34
C GLU A 134 26.56 3.04 -23.55
N ASP A 135 27.39 3.85 -24.21
CA ASP A 135 28.72 3.39 -24.62
C ASP A 135 29.68 3.73 -23.49
N ALA A 136 29.88 2.79 -22.55
CA ALA A 136 31.09 2.56 -21.75
C ALA A 136 30.74 1.79 -20.46
N ASN A 137 30.81 0.46 -20.53
CA ASN A 137 31.14 -0.43 -19.41
C ASN A 137 30.30 -0.28 -18.11
N ASN A 138 29.26 -1.09 -17.92
CA ASN A 138 29.35 -2.35 -17.14
C ASN A 138 27.98 -3.03 -16.95
N LYS A 139 28.00 -4.36 -16.85
CA LYS A 139 26.84 -5.27 -16.78
C LYS A 139 26.12 -5.22 -15.42
N PHE A 140 24.78 -5.24 -15.43
CA PHE A 140 23.97 -5.68 -14.28
C PHE A 140 23.37 -7.07 -14.55
N PHE A 141 23.57 -7.99 -13.59
CA PHE A 141 22.90 -9.28 -13.51
C PHE A 141 21.66 -9.16 -12.60
N LEU A 142 20.61 -9.93 -12.93
CA LEU A 142 19.35 -10.07 -12.19
C LEU A 142 19.53 -10.66 -10.78
#